data_AF-A0A6L7A306-F1
#
_entry.id   AF-A0A6L7A306-F1
#
_cell.length_a   1.000
_cell.length_b   1.000
_cell.length_c   1.000
_cell.angle_alpha   90.00
_cell.angle_beta   90.00
_cell.angle_gamma   90.00
#
_symmetry.space_group_name_H-M   'P 1'
#
loop_
_entity.id
_entity.type
_entity.pdbx_description
1 polymer ?
#
loop_
_entity_poly.entity_id
_entity_poly.type
_entity_poly.pdbx_seq_one_letter_code
_entity_poly.pdbx_strand_id
1 'polypeptide(L)'
;MNQQTIQQDQTVRKPSRRIPWQHMTKRQRKNHRRINRLAEYWPGLFNVENIKPLKTGVIRDVLKDAKERELPIGHGVLRGALISYIHITRYLNAV
;
A
#
# COMPACT_ATOMS: atom_id res chain seq x y z
N MET A 1 -39.03 -2.16 -31.07
CA MET A 1 -38.76 -3.32 -30.21
C MET A 1 -37.68 -4.16 -30.91
N ASN A 2 -36.48 -4.47 -30.41
CA ASN A 2 -35.85 -4.31 -29.10
C ASN A 2 -34.32 -4.33 -29.30
N GLN A 3 -33.65 -3.26 -28.82
CA GLN A 3 -32.50 -3.27 -27.91
C GLN A 3 -31.41 -4.34 -28.13
N GLN A 4 -30.29 -3.95 -28.75
CA GLN A 4 -29.02 -4.68 -28.69
C GLN A 4 -28.44 -4.56 -27.28
N THR A 5 -28.34 -5.69 -26.59
CA THR A 5 -27.76 -5.81 -25.25
C THR A 5 -26.24 -5.74 -25.30
N ILE A 6 -25.71 -4.92 -24.39
CA ILE A 6 -24.31 -4.61 -24.13
C ILE A 6 -23.54 -5.91 -23.80
N GLN A 7 -22.57 -6.26 -24.64
CA GLN A 7 -21.54 -7.24 -24.30
C GLN A 7 -20.59 -6.61 -23.28
N GLN A 8 -20.85 -6.89 -22.00
CA GLN A 8 -19.91 -6.62 -20.92
C GLN A 8 -18.78 -7.65 -21.01
N ASP A 9 -17.71 -7.25 -21.69
CA ASP A 9 -16.48 -8.02 -21.79
C ASP A 9 -15.89 -8.25 -20.38
N GLN A 10 -15.69 -9.53 -20.10
CA GLN A 10 -15.24 -10.08 -18.84
C GLN A 10 -13.74 -9.84 -18.68
N THR A 11 -13.31 -8.65 -18.26
CA THR A 11 -12.00 -8.53 -17.60
C THR A 11 -12.18 -8.81 -16.12
N VAL A 12 -12.44 -10.07 -15.77
CA VAL A 12 -12.18 -10.59 -14.42
C VAL A 12 -10.68 -10.41 -14.20
N ARG A 13 -10.29 -9.29 -13.60
CA ARG A 13 -8.92 -9.04 -13.19
C ARG A 13 -8.57 -10.12 -12.18
N LYS A 14 -7.80 -11.12 -12.66
CA LYS A 14 -7.22 -12.22 -11.89
C LYS A 14 -6.82 -11.71 -10.49
N PRO A 15 -7.14 -12.44 -9.41
CA PRO A 15 -6.72 -12.01 -8.08
C PRO A 15 -5.21 -11.81 -8.15
N SER A 16 -4.77 -10.59 -7.84
CA SER A 16 -3.37 -10.16 -7.77
C SER A 16 -2.56 -11.35 -7.28
N ARG A 17 -1.70 -11.93 -8.15
CA ARG A 17 -0.86 -13.09 -7.81
C ARG A 17 -0.13 -12.72 -6.53
N ARG A 18 -0.60 -13.23 -5.38
CA ARG A 18 0.09 -13.11 -4.10
C ARG A 18 1.45 -13.72 -4.36
N ILE A 19 2.50 -12.91 -4.49
CA ILE A 19 3.84 -13.44 -4.67
C ILE A 19 4.10 -14.24 -3.39
N PRO A 20 4.23 -15.59 -3.49
CA PRO A 20 4.49 -16.39 -2.31
C PRO A 20 5.75 -15.84 -1.64
N TRP A 21 5.70 -15.66 -0.31
CA TRP A 21 6.79 -15.09 0.48
C TRP A 21 8.16 -15.72 0.19
N GLN A 22 8.15 -16.97 -0.28
CA GLN A 22 9.29 -17.78 -0.72
C GLN A 22 10.09 -17.16 -1.87
N HIS A 23 9.47 -16.41 -2.79
CA HIS A 23 10.16 -15.80 -3.94
C HIS A 23 10.61 -14.35 -3.68
N MET A 24 10.28 -13.78 -2.52
CA MET A 24 10.67 -12.41 -2.21
C MET A 24 12.11 -12.33 -1.70
N THR A 25 12.85 -11.35 -2.22
CA THR A 25 14.14 -10.94 -1.67
C THR A 25 14.00 -10.50 -0.21
N LYS A 26 15.10 -10.54 0.57
CA LYS A 26 15.12 -10.08 1.96
C LYS A 26 14.60 -8.64 2.11
N ARG A 27 14.95 -7.77 1.15
CA ARG A 27 14.51 -6.37 1.11
C ARG A 27 13.00 -6.25 0.85
N GLN A 28 12.46 -7.00 -0.11
CA GLN A 28 11.02 -7.03 -0.38
C GLN A 28 10.22 -7.53 0.84
N ARG A 29 10.68 -8.60 1.51
CA ARG A 29 10.02 -9.09 2.74
C ARG A 29 10.05 -8.08 3.88
N LYS A 30 11.18 -7.38 4.05
CA LYS A 30 11.30 -6.30 5.05
C LYS A 30 10.34 -5.16 4.75
N ASN A 31 10.24 -4.75 3.48
CA ASN A 31 9.32 -3.71 3.05
C ASN A 31 7.86 -4.16 3.24
N HIS A 32 7.50 -5.37 2.82
CA HIS A 32 6.15 -5.93 3.00
C HIS A 32 5.71 -5.93 4.48
N ARG A 33 6.59 -6.34 5.40
CA ARG A 33 6.32 -6.27 6.85
C ARG A 33 6.11 -4.84 7.34
N ARG A 34 6.92 -3.89 6.85
CA ARG A 34 6.78 -2.46 7.20
C ARG A 34 5.44 -1.90 6.74
N ILE A 35 5.01 -2.22 5.52
CA ILE A 35 3.74 -1.70 4.99
C ILE A 35 2.56 -2.38 5.66
N ASN A 36 2.60 -3.70 5.91
CA ASN A 36 1.55 -4.37 6.68
C ASN A 36 1.34 -3.69 8.03
N ARG A 37 2.44 -3.37 8.73
CA ARG A 37 2.36 -2.63 10.00
C ARG A 37 1.75 -1.24 9.83
N LEU A 38 1.99 -0.54 8.72
CA LEU A 38 1.32 0.75 8.44
C LEU A 38 -0.16 0.55 8.12
N ALA A 39 -0.50 -0.49 7.37
CA ALA A 39 -1.86 -0.81 6.97
C ALA A 39 -2.72 -1.25 8.17
N GLU A 40 -2.12 -1.80 9.23
CA GLU A 40 -2.81 -2.08 10.50
C GLU A 40 -3.41 -0.81 11.12
N TYR A 41 -2.72 0.34 11.04
CA TYR A 41 -3.18 1.60 11.62
C TYR A 41 -3.92 2.50 10.61
N TRP A 42 -3.55 2.43 9.33
CA TRP A 42 -4.15 3.22 8.26
C TRP A 42 -4.46 2.36 7.02
N PRO A 43 -5.45 1.45 7.10
CA PRO A 43 -5.78 0.52 6.01
C PRO A 43 -6.30 1.24 4.75
N GLY A 44 -6.89 2.44 4.91
CA GLY A 44 -7.35 3.25 3.80
C GLY A 44 -6.23 3.96 3.02
N LEU A 45 -5.07 4.17 3.65
CA LEU A 45 -3.92 4.88 3.07
C LEU A 45 -2.85 3.93 2.54
N PHE A 46 -2.52 2.88 3.30
CA PHE A 46 -1.46 1.93 2.93
C PHE A 46 -2.05 0.57 2.59
N ASN A 47 -1.64 0.03 1.45
CA ASN A 47 -2.05 -1.30 1.01
C ASN A 47 -0.91 -2.00 0.26
N VAL A 48 -0.74 -3.29 0.54
CA VAL A 48 0.34 -4.12 -0.02
C VAL A 48 -0.06 -4.86 -1.30
N GLU A 49 -1.33 -4.91 -1.62
CA GLU A 49 -1.83 -5.45 -2.89
C GLU A 49 -2.01 -4.32 -3.90
N ASN A 50 -2.71 -3.25 -3.50
CA ASN A 50 -3.01 -2.10 -4.34
C ASN A 50 -2.33 -0.83 -3.83
N ILE A 51 -1.11 -0.55 -4.30
CA ILE A 51 -0.42 0.69 -3.92
C ILE A 51 -1.07 1.86 -4.63
N LYS A 52 -1.46 2.86 -3.83
CA LYS A 52 -1.98 4.14 -4.31
C LYS A 52 -0.92 5.23 -4.14
N PRO A 53 -0.84 6.19 -5.09
CA PRO A 53 -0.09 7.42 -4.89
C PRO A 53 -0.59 8.14 -3.65
N LEU A 54 0.33 8.69 -2.86
CA LEU A 54 -0.03 9.42 -1.65
C LEU A 54 0.06 10.93 -1.90
N LYS A 55 -0.79 11.68 -1.18
CA LYS A 55 -0.74 13.14 -1.18
C LYS A 55 0.64 13.64 -0.71
N THR A 56 1.14 14.70 -1.34
CA THR A 56 2.32 15.42 -0.84
C THR A 56 2.10 15.86 0.61
N GLY A 57 3.07 15.58 1.48
CA GLY A 57 2.98 15.91 2.90
C GLY A 57 2.30 14.86 3.77
N VAL A 58 1.78 13.75 3.21
CA VAL A 58 1.16 12.63 3.96
C VAL A 58 2.02 12.15 5.12
N ILE A 59 3.34 12.24 5.00
CA ILE A 59 4.29 11.83 6.04
C ILE A 59 4.07 12.65 7.32
N ARG A 60 3.88 13.97 7.20
CA ARG A 60 3.65 14.86 8.35
C ARG A 60 2.30 14.55 9.00
N ASP A 61 1.28 14.32 8.18
CA ASP A 61 -0.07 14.03 8.64
C ASP A 61 -0.13 12.70 9.39
N VAL A 62 0.50 11.65 8.84
CA VAL A 62 0.59 10.32 9.47
C VAL A 62 1.42 10.37 10.75
N LEU A 63 2.50 11.16 10.80
CA LEU A 63 3.28 11.34 12.04
C LEU A 63 2.48 12.08 13.12
N LYS A 64 1.69 13.10 12.74
CA LYS A 64 0.83 13.85 13.66
C LYS A 64 -0.28 12.97 14.21
N ASP A 65 -0.97 12.24 13.34
CA ASP A 65 -2.04 11.31 13.71
C ASP A 65 -1.51 10.16 14.59
N ALA A 66 -0.32 9.62 14.29
CA ALA A 66 0.31 8.60 15.13
C ALA A 66 0.60 9.11 16.56
N LYS A 67 0.98 10.39 16.69
CA LYS A 67 1.19 11.04 17.99
C LYS A 67 -0.13 11.29 18.72
N GLU A 68 -1.16 11.73 18.00
CA GLU A 68 -2.50 11.97 18.57
C GLU A 68 -3.18 10.69 19.03
N ARG A 69 -2.93 9.55 18.35
CA ARG A 69 -3.43 8.22 18.73
C ARG A 69 -2.53 7.47 19.71
N GLU A 70 -1.45 8.09 20.17
CA GLU A 70 -0.45 7.50 21.07
C GLU A 70 0.03 6.10 20.62
N LEU A 71 0.22 5.92 19.30
CA LEU A 71 0.56 4.61 18.75
C LEU A 71 1.91 4.12 19.29
N PRO A 72 2.06 2.81 19.55
CA PRO A 72 3.32 2.21 20.01
C PRO A 72 4.33 2.05 18.85
N ILE A 73 4.52 3.12 18.08
CA ILE A 73 5.43 3.18 16.93
C ILE A 73 6.33 4.40 17.12
N GLY A 74 7.62 4.15 17.27
CA GLY A 74 8.60 5.24 17.31
C GLY A 74 8.64 6.03 16.00
N HIS A 75 8.82 7.35 16.11
CA HIS A 75 8.89 8.28 14.97
C HIS A 75 9.88 7.83 13.87
N GLY A 76 11.07 7.35 14.24
CA GLY A 76 12.06 6.86 13.28
C GLY A 76 11.62 5.58 12.54
N VAL A 77 10.88 4.70 13.22
CA VAL A 77 10.32 3.48 12.62
C VAL A 77 9.24 3.84 11.61
N LEU A 78 8.34 4.76 11.98
CA LEU A 78 7.27 5.24 11.12
C LEU A 78 7.84 5.93 9.87
N ARG A 79 8.77 6.87 10.04
CA ARG A 79 9.45 7.54 8.93
C ARG A 79 10.19 6.55 8.02
N GLY A 80 10.89 5.58 8.59
CA GLY A 80 11.57 4.53 7.83
C GLY A 80 10.61 3.62 7.05
N ALA A 81 9.44 3.31 7.61
CA ALA A 81 8.40 2.55 6.92
C ALA A 81 7.80 3.34 5.76
N LEU A 82 7.51 4.63 5.95
CA LEU A 82 6.98 5.54 4.92
C LEU A 82 7.96 5.72 3.75
N ILE A 83 9.24 5.96 4.04
CA ILE A 83 10.29 6.03 3.02
C ILE A 83 10.36 4.70 2.25
N SER A 84 10.28 3.57 2.96
CA SER A 84 10.28 2.25 2.31
C SER A 84 9.08 2.06 1.39
N TYR A 85 7.91 2.62 1.73
CA TYR A 85 6.70 2.56 0.91
C TYR A 85 6.87 3.31 -0.42
N ILE A 86 7.39 4.54 -0.38
CA ILE A 86 7.62 5.39 -1.56
C ILE A 86 8.63 4.76 -2.53
N HIS A 87 9.68 4.12 -2.01
CA HIS A 87 10.72 3.51 -2.85
C HIS A 87 10.39 2.12 -3.40
N ILE A 88 9.15 1.63 -3.25
CA ILE A 88 8.75 0.37 -3.88
C ILE A 88 8.49 0.59 -5.36
N THR A 89 8.97 -0.32 -6.20
CA THR A 89 8.80 -0.27 -7.66
C THR A 89 7.34 -0.07 -8.07
N ARG A 90 6.40 -0.73 -7.39
CA ARG A 90 4.96 -0.58 -7.67
C ARG A 90 4.41 0.80 -7.29
N TYR A 91 4.99 1.51 -6.32
CA TYR A 91 4.65 2.91 -6.04
C TYR A 91 5.15 3.80 -7.17
N LEU A 92 6.41 3.63 -7.58
CA LEU A 92 7.01 4.41 -8.67
C LEU A 92 6.28 4.22 -10.01
N ASN A 93 5.70 3.04 -10.25
CA ASN A 93 4.89 2.75 -11.45
C ASN A 93 3.43 3.23 -11.34
N ALA A 94 2.98 3.67 -10.16
CA ALA A 94 1.60 4.14 -9.94
C ALA A 94 1.47 5.67 -10.00
N VAL A 95 2.60 6.37 -9.92
CA VAL A 95 2.72 7.83 -10.14
C VAL A 95 2.76 8.10 -11.64
#